data_AF-A0A0M0X3U1-F1
#
_entry.id   AF-A0A0M0X3U1-F1
#
_cell.length_a   1.000
_cell.length_b   1.000
_cell.length_c   1.000
_cell.angle_alpha   90.00
_cell.angle_beta   90.00
_cell.angle_gamma   90.00
#
_symmetry.space_group_name_H-M   'P 1'
#
loop_
_entity.id
_entity.type
_entity.pdbx_description
1 polymer ?
#
loop_
_entity_poly.entity_id
_entity_poly.type
_entity_poly.pdbx_seq_one_letter_code
_entity_poly.pdbx_strand_id
1 'polypeptide(L)'
;MWEGIEYIFDISKPIGERVTKLTINGEPIKMDEEFDVVMSSYRATGAGNFDFLRNRPVVKEIQIDITELIADYILKHPFIHATCNKNWQVTF
;
A
#
# COMPACT_ATOMS: atom_id res chain seq x y z
N MET A 1 -3.69 4.02 1.84
CA MET A 1 -2.32 4.55 1.91
C MET A 1 -1.38 3.36 1.87
N TRP A 2 -0.31 3.44 1.09
CA TRP A 2 0.68 2.37 0.98
C TRP A 2 1.71 2.48 2.10
N GLU A 3 2.20 1.33 2.54
CA GLU A 3 3.29 1.16 3.50
C GLU A 3 4.49 0.53 2.79
N GLY A 4 5.71 0.74 3.29
CA GLY A 4 6.94 0.21 2.67
C GLY A 4 7.51 1.04 1.50
N ILE A 5 6.87 2.17 1.16
CA ILE A 5 7.34 3.16 0.19
C ILE A 5 7.19 4.56 0.77
N GLU A 6 8.00 5.52 0.31
CA GLU A 6 7.82 6.94 0.63
C GLU A 6 7.26 7.74 -0.55
N TYR A 7 6.29 8.62 -0.32
CA TYR A 7 5.65 9.37 -1.40
C TYR A 7 5.08 10.72 -0.99
N ILE A 8 5.05 11.66 -1.94
CA ILE A 8 4.46 12.99 -1.73
C ILE A 8 3.35 13.20 -2.76
N PHE A 9 2.19 13.64 -2.26
CA PHE A 9 1.12 14.16 -3.09
C PHE A 9 1.17 15.69 -3.13
N ASP A 10 1.16 16.26 -4.33
CA ASP A 10 0.85 17.66 -4.58
C ASP A 10 -0.55 17.74 -5.18
N ILE A 11 -1.53 18.23 -4.40
CA ILE A 11 -2.93 18.24 -4.83
C ILE A 11 -3.31 19.47 -5.66
N SER A 12 -2.41 20.44 -5.82
CA SER A 12 -2.58 21.52 -6.81
C SER A 12 -2.46 21.02 -8.24
N LYS A 13 -1.77 19.89 -8.44
CA LYS A 13 -1.56 19.28 -9.74
C LYS A 13 -2.81 18.58 -10.31
N PRO A 14 -2.92 18.48 -11.65
CA PRO A 14 -3.98 17.71 -12.30
C PRO A 14 -4.06 16.26 -11.80
N ILE A 15 -5.25 15.67 -11.90
CA ILE A 15 -5.46 14.25 -11.62
C ILE A 15 -4.53 13.42 -12.52
N GLY A 16 -3.80 12.47 -11.95
CA GLY A 16 -2.79 11.67 -12.64
C GLY A 16 -1.35 12.16 -12.42
N GLU A 17 -1.16 13.42 -12.05
CA GLU A 17 0.16 14.04 -11.87
C GLU A 17 0.47 14.40 -10.41
N ARG A 18 -0.38 13.97 -9.48
CA ARG A 18 -0.29 14.37 -8.07
C ARG A 18 0.84 13.70 -7.31
N VAL A 19 1.36 12.56 -7.75
CA VAL A 19 2.51 11.90 -7.11
C VAL A 19 3.80 12.57 -7.60
N THR A 20 4.43 13.39 -6.76
CA THR A 20 5.63 14.17 -7.13
C THR A 20 6.93 13.56 -6.63
N LYS A 21 6.84 12.68 -5.64
CA LYS A 21 7.94 11.84 -5.16
C LYS A 21 7.40 10.44 -4.90
N LEU A 22 8.16 9.44 -5.32
CA LEU A 22 7.90 8.03 -5.04
C LEU A 22 9.23 7.29 -4.92
N THR A 23 9.54 6.78 -3.73
CA THR A 23 10.80 6.10 -3.43
C THR A 23 10.54 4.80 -2.66
N ILE A 24 11.43 3.83 -2.83
CA ILE A 24 11.50 2.61 -2.02
C ILE A 24 12.93 2.49 -1.48
N ASN A 25 13.07 2.33 -0.16
CA ASN A 25 14.38 2.30 0.51
C ASN A 25 15.26 3.52 0.18
N GLY A 26 14.66 4.71 0.02
CA GLY A 26 15.35 5.95 -0.34
C GLY A 26 15.67 6.14 -1.82
N GLU A 27 15.49 5.11 -2.67
CA GLU A 27 15.77 5.18 -4.11
C GLU A 27 14.49 5.41 -4.93
N PRO A 28 14.52 6.22 -6.01
CA PRO A 28 13.37 6.39 -6.89
C PRO A 28 12.93 5.08 -7.53
N ILE A 29 11.63 4.79 -7.48
CA ILE A 29 11.06 3.63 -8.17
C ILE A 29 11.14 3.85 -9.69
N LYS A 30 11.62 2.85 -10.41
CA LYS A 30 11.58 2.86 -11.88
C LYS A 30 10.28 2.25 -12.38
N MET A 31 9.77 2.76 -13.49
CA MET A 31 8.45 2.36 -14.02
C MET A 31 8.40 0.94 -14.58
N ASP A 32 9.57 0.34 -14.85
CA ASP A 32 9.74 -1.02 -15.37
C ASP A 32 10.03 -2.05 -14.26
N GLU A 33 10.08 -1.63 -12.99
CA GLU A 33 10.27 -2.54 -11.86
C GLU A 33 8.95 -3.22 -11.46
N GLU A 34 9.03 -4.49 -11.07
CA GLU A 34 7.91 -5.29 -10.58
C GLU A 34 7.99 -5.45 -9.06
N PHE A 35 6.83 -5.39 -8.40
CA PHE A 35 6.73 -5.47 -6.94
C PHE A 35 5.58 -6.38 -6.52
N ASP A 36 5.83 -7.19 -5.50
CA ASP A 36 4.78 -7.91 -4.78
C ASP A 36 4.08 -6.95 -3.83
N VAL A 37 2.75 -6.88 -3.91
CA VAL A 37 1.93 -5.99 -3.07
C VAL A 37 0.85 -6.77 -2.36
N VAL A 38 0.55 -6.36 -1.13
CA VAL A 38 -0.50 -6.98 -0.30
C VAL A 38 -1.69 -6.04 -0.18
N MET A 39 -2.89 -6.59 -0.35
CA MET A 39 -4.15 -5.85 -0.26
C MET A 39 -5.31 -6.79 0.10
N SER A 40 -6.48 -6.22 0.42
CA SER A 40 -7.69 -7.01 0.63
C SER A 40 -8.19 -7.63 -0.68
N SER A 41 -8.93 -8.74 -0.57
CA SER A 41 -9.61 -9.37 -1.71
C SER A 41 -10.49 -8.39 -2.48
N TYR A 42 -11.22 -7.51 -1.77
CA TYR A 42 -12.00 -6.41 -2.39
C TYR A 42 -11.14 -5.58 -3.35
N ARG A 43 -9.97 -5.11 -2.92
CA ARG A 43 -9.08 -4.30 -3.77
C ARG A 43 -8.49 -5.10 -4.92
N ALA A 44 -8.15 -6.37 -4.70
CA ALA A 44 -7.59 -7.25 -5.71
C ALA A 44 -8.55 -7.51 -6.89
N THR A 45 -9.87 -7.46 -6.66
CA THR A 45 -10.86 -7.54 -7.76
C THR A 45 -10.90 -6.31 -8.68
N GLY A 46 -10.23 -5.22 -8.28
CA GLY A 46 -10.29 -3.91 -8.94
C GLY A 46 -11.40 -2.99 -8.43
N ALA A 47 -12.14 -3.41 -7.40
CA ALA A 47 -13.21 -2.60 -6.84
C ALA A 47 -12.72 -1.27 -6.25
N GLY A 48 -13.58 -0.25 -6.29
CA GLY A 48 -13.28 1.11 -5.84
C GLY A 48 -12.43 1.93 -6.81
N ASN A 49 -12.58 1.71 -8.12
CA ASN A 49 -11.85 2.38 -9.21
C ASN A 49 -10.36 1.99 -9.32
N PHE A 50 -10.04 0.70 -9.08
CA PHE A 50 -8.69 0.15 -9.18
C PHE A 50 -8.60 -0.94 -10.27
N ASP A 51 -9.24 -0.72 -11.43
CA ASP A 51 -9.31 -1.73 -12.50
C ASP A 51 -7.94 -2.22 -12.98
N PHE A 52 -6.89 -1.41 -12.82
CA PHE A 52 -5.51 -1.77 -13.15
C PHE A 52 -4.94 -2.93 -12.30
N LEU A 53 -5.58 -3.28 -11.18
CA LEU A 53 -5.24 -4.43 -10.33
C LEU A 53 -5.94 -5.71 -10.76
N ARG A 54 -6.96 -5.63 -11.62
CA ARG A 54 -7.68 -6.82 -12.08
C ARG A 54 -6.76 -7.72 -12.91
N ASN A 55 -6.90 -9.02 -12.73
CA ASN A 55 -6.15 -10.06 -13.46
C ASN A 55 -4.62 -9.98 -13.30
N ARG A 56 -4.11 -9.34 -12.24
CA ARG A 56 -2.70 -9.44 -11.88
C ARG A 56 -2.38 -10.83 -11.32
N PRO A 57 -1.15 -11.35 -11.51
CA PRO A 57 -0.75 -12.64 -10.94
C PRO A 57 -0.96 -12.68 -9.42
N VAL A 58 -1.60 -13.74 -8.93
CA VAL A 58 -1.76 -13.97 -7.49
C VAL A 58 -0.55 -14.73 -6.99
N VAL A 59 0.37 -14.03 -6.33
CA VAL A 59 1.58 -14.63 -5.72
C VAL A 59 1.19 -15.49 -4.51
N LYS A 60 0.25 -15.00 -3.69
CA LYS A 60 -0.24 -15.69 -2.50
C LYS A 60 -1.66 -15.25 -2.16
N GLU A 61 -2.51 -16.21 -1.83
CA GLU A 61 -3.84 -15.96 -1.29
C GLU A 61 -3.85 -16.24 0.22
N ILE A 62 -4.41 -15.33 1.01
CA ILE A 62 -4.55 -15.46 2.47
C ILE A 62 -6.04 -15.57 2.78
N GLN A 63 -6.50 -16.79 3.07
CA GLN A 63 -7.90 -17.10 3.35
C GLN A 63 -8.22 -16.97 4.85
N ILE A 64 -7.83 -15.85 5.42
CA ILE A 64 -8.08 -15.50 6.83
C ILE A 64 -8.77 -14.14 6.83
N ASP A 65 -9.82 -13.99 7.64
CA ASP A 65 -10.48 -12.70 7.78
C ASP A 65 -9.51 -11.66 8.35
N ILE A 66 -9.57 -10.41 7.88
CA ILE A 66 -8.67 -9.36 8.37
C ILE A 66 -8.80 -9.17 9.89
N THR A 67 -10.01 -9.31 10.44
CA THR A 67 -10.26 -9.20 11.88
C THR A 67 -9.59 -10.32 12.64
N GLU A 68 -9.64 -11.55 12.12
CA GLU A 68 -8.96 -12.71 12.70
C GLU A 68 -7.44 -12.55 12.61
N LEU A 69 -6.91 -12.11 11.47
CA LEU A 69 -5.49 -11.84 11.28
C LEU A 69 -4.96 -10.82 12.30
N ILE A 70 -5.71 -9.74 12.53
CA ILE A 70 -5.37 -8.71 13.52
C ILE A 70 -5.44 -9.28 14.95
N ALA A 71 -6.50 -10.02 15.27
CA ALA A 71 -6.67 -10.64 16.58
C ALA A 71 -5.52 -11.61 16.90
N ASP A 72 -5.18 -12.48 15.95
CA ASP A 72 -4.06 -13.42 16.03
C ASP A 72 -2.73 -12.72 16.27
N TYR A 73 -2.49 -11.60 15.58
CA TYR A 73 -1.30 -10.80 15.77
C TYR A 73 -1.25 -10.24 17.21
N ILE A 74 -2.34 -9.62 17.68
CA ILE A 74 -2.38 -9.05 19.04
C ILE A 74 -2.18 -10.13 20.11
N LEU A 75 -2.78 -11.32 19.94
CA LEU A 75 -2.63 -12.43 20.88
C LEU A 75 -1.19 -12.95 20.94
N LYS A 76 -0.47 -12.96 19.82
CA LYS A 76 0.94 -13.38 19.73
C LYS A 76 1.91 -12.29 20.22
N HIS A 77 1.49 -11.02 20.19
CA HIS A 77 2.31 -9.86 20.52
C HIS A 77 1.68 -9.06 21.67
N PRO A 78 1.87 -9.48 22.94
CA PRO A 78 1.20 -8.87 24.09
C PRO A 78 1.58 -7.41 24.35
N PHE A 79 2.71 -6.96 23.80
CA PHE A 79 3.14 -5.57 23.80
C PHE A 79 3.28 -5.10 22.36
N ILE A 80 2.54 -4.06 22.00
CA ILE A 80 2.57 -3.46 20.66
C ILE A 80 3.15 -2.06 20.78
N HIS A 81 4.29 -1.83 20.14
CA HIS A 81 4.87 -0.51 20.00
C HIS A 81 4.30 0.18 18.76
N ALA A 82 3.34 1.07 18.96
CA ALA A 82 2.79 1.88 17.88
C ALA A 82 3.87 2.81 17.33
N THR A 83 4.15 2.70 16.04
CA THR A 83 5.07 3.59 15.33
C THR A 83 4.36 4.20 14.12
N CYS A 84 4.83 5.38 13.70
CA CYS A 84 4.38 6.03 12.49
C CYS A 84 5.61 6.65 11.82
N ASN A 85 6.00 6.10 10.67
CA ASN A 85 7.20 6.51 9.95
C ASN A 85 7.01 7.78 9.11
N LYS A 86 5.76 8.29 9.00
CA LYS A 86 5.41 9.47 8.19
C LYS A 86 5.91 9.33 6.74
N ASN A 87 5.79 8.12 6.19
CA ASN A 87 6.26 7.79 4.85
C ASN A 87 5.51 8.54 3.74
N TRP A 88 4.39 9.21 4.04
CA TRP A 88 3.67 10.01 3.05
C TRP A 88 3.30 11.40 3.54
N GLN A 89 3.18 12.32 2.59
CA GLN A 89 2.79 13.70 2.82
C GLN A 89 1.85 14.20 1.72
N VAL A 90 0.93 15.10 2.08
CA VAL A 90 0.12 15.88 1.15
C VAL A 90 0.53 17.36 1.22
N THR A 91 0.68 17.98 0.06
CA THR A 91 1.11 19.36 -0.16
C THR A 91 0.18 20.05 -1.16
N PHE A 92 0.23 21.38 -1.21
CA PHE A 92 -0.62 22.25 -2.01
C PHE A 92 0.23 23.26 -2.79
#